data_AF-T2IYW9-F1
#
_entry.id   AF-T2IYW9-F1
#
_cell.length_a   1.000
_cell.length_b   1.000
_cell.length_c   1.000
_cell.angle_alpha   90.00
_cell.angle_beta   90.00
_cell.angle_gamma   90.00
#
_symmetry.space_group_name_H-M   'P 1'
#
loop_
_entity.id
_entity.type
_entity.pdbx_description
1 polymer ?
#
loop_
_entity_poly.entity_id
_entity_poly.type
_entity_poly.pdbx_seq_one_letter_code
_entity_poly.pdbx_strand_id
1 'polypeptide(L)'
;MGEGAANSDTLKTYTCHVKQFLVWCYQSNLNPISATFNQLKEYRHWLIHQQKYQNATISLKLTILRRFYDGLREYGYVVINPALRLKPPTEVKDPAATINFLENEEMNRLLHSLPVENTVHALRDRLLISLMVLQGCRTVDLHRVSMGNIVKNGKNVGLRVFSKRHTRVVPLTPDLAKLLRRYLRARRKAGEILAEETPLFISVARNNEELDKPLSRRSIRRIVDKYLGETGLKELPRKLSKKTKKLMGKTENDNLLAKAEKESRFSRQNPKARKLSAHSLRHTAGTLAMRAGASLRQVQDLLGHTDPKTTMIYAHIGDRWNENPALLLSVSKPKLEENIMIRCQKLQQSLKRTNPLELTLNEEEILRILDQVCM
;
A
#
# COMPACT_ATOMS: atom_id res chain seq x y z
N MET A 1 -32.75 -2.88 15.20
CA MET A 1 -31.89 -3.54 16.21
C MET A 1 -30.63 -4.02 15.50
N GLY A 2 -29.46 -3.48 15.88
CA GLY A 2 -28.19 -3.80 15.23
C GLY A 2 -27.57 -5.04 15.85
N GLU A 3 -27.87 -6.22 15.32
CA GLU A 3 -27.20 -7.45 15.76
C GLU A 3 -25.68 -7.29 15.54
N GLY A 4 -24.93 -7.30 16.63
CA GLY A 4 -23.46 -7.18 16.65
C GLY A 4 -22.72 -8.37 16.03
N ALA A 5 -23.33 -9.08 15.08
CA ALA A 5 -22.76 -10.22 14.40
C ALA A 5 -21.44 -9.84 13.71
N ALA A 6 -20.38 -10.58 14.03
CA ALA A 6 -19.08 -10.37 13.41
C ALA A 6 -19.16 -10.61 11.90
N ASN A 7 -18.51 -9.74 11.11
CA ASN A 7 -18.42 -9.91 9.66
C ASN A 7 -17.80 -11.29 9.33
N SER A 8 -18.25 -11.93 8.27
CA SER A 8 -17.81 -13.27 7.85
C SER A 8 -16.28 -13.38 7.68
N ASP A 9 -15.62 -12.32 7.22
CA ASP A 9 -14.15 -12.26 7.18
C ASP A 9 -13.53 -12.33 8.57
N THR A 10 -14.10 -11.60 9.54
CA THR A 10 -13.65 -11.60 10.93
C THR A 10 -13.80 -12.99 11.54
N LEU A 11 -14.95 -13.65 11.34
CA LEU A 11 -15.16 -15.03 11.78
C LEU A 11 -14.12 -15.98 11.18
N LYS A 12 -13.91 -15.95 9.86
CA LYS A 12 -12.89 -16.78 9.19
C LYS A 12 -11.50 -16.57 9.75
N THR A 13 -11.09 -15.30 9.97
CA THR A 13 -9.79 -14.96 10.55
C THR A 13 -9.67 -15.48 11.99
N TYR A 14 -10.68 -15.25 12.82
CA TYR A 14 -10.69 -15.70 14.21
C TYR A 14 -10.62 -17.22 14.29
N THR A 15 -11.51 -17.94 13.59
CA THR A 15 -11.54 -19.41 13.56
C THR A 15 -10.20 -19.98 13.08
N CYS A 16 -9.61 -19.44 12.01
CA CYS A 16 -8.32 -19.90 11.50
C CYS A 16 -7.20 -19.76 12.54
N HIS A 17 -7.15 -18.64 13.26
CA HIS A 17 -6.08 -18.38 14.23
C HIS A 17 -6.28 -19.13 15.55
N VAL A 18 -7.52 -19.28 16.03
CA VAL A 18 -7.83 -20.14 17.17
C VAL A 18 -7.50 -21.59 16.86
N LYS A 19 -7.86 -22.10 15.67
CA LYS A 19 -7.47 -23.46 15.26
C LYS A 19 -5.96 -23.68 15.27
N GLN A 20 -5.17 -22.72 14.78
CA GLN A 20 -3.71 -22.82 14.84
C GLN A 20 -3.20 -22.88 16.29
N PHE A 21 -3.76 -22.08 17.19
CA PHE A 21 -3.40 -22.12 18.60
C PHE A 21 -3.73 -23.48 19.23
N LEU A 22 -4.93 -24.03 18.97
CA LEU A 22 -5.34 -25.34 19.49
C LEU A 22 -4.45 -26.47 18.96
N VAL A 23 -4.06 -26.43 17.68
CA VAL A 23 -3.10 -27.38 17.10
C VAL A 23 -1.74 -27.28 17.81
N TRP A 24 -1.26 -26.05 18.08
CA TRP A 24 -0.02 -25.85 18.82
C TRP A 24 -0.11 -26.37 20.26
N CYS A 25 -1.24 -26.15 20.95
CA CYS A 25 -1.50 -26.70 22.28
C CYS A 25 -1.41 -28.23 22.28
N TYR A 26 -2.08 -28.88 21.32
CA TYR A 26 -2.03 -30.33 21.15
C TYR A 26 -0.59 -30.84 20.94
N GLN A 27 0.15 -30.21 20.03
CA GLN A 27 1.56 -30.57 19.74
C GLN A 27 2.49 -30.35 20.93
N SER A 28 2.17 -29.39 21.81
CA SER A 28 2.97 -29.05 22.99
C SER A 28 2.50 -29.77 24.26
N ASN A 29 1.59 -30.75 24.12
CA ASN A 29 0.92 -31.46 25.22
C ASN A 29 0.34 -30.51 26.30
N LEU A 30 -0.28 -29.42 25.84
CA LEU A 30 -0.84 -28.36 26.66
C LEU A 30 -2.37 -28.39 26.60
N ASN A 31 -3.03 -28.50 27.75
CA ASN A 31 -4.47 -28.25 27.83
C ASN A 31 -4.74 -26.72 27.76
N PRO A 32 -5.50 -26.23 26.76
CA PRO A 32 -5.75 -24.79 26.61
C PRO A 32 -6.53 -24.18 27.78
N ILE A 33 -7.35 -24.95 28.50
CA ILE A 33 -8.15 -24.46 29.63
C ILE A 33 -7.26 -24.19 30.86
N SER A 34 -6.28 -25.06 31.12
CA SER A 34 -5.35 -24.92 32.24
C SER A 34 -4.05 -24.19 31.87
N ALA A 35 -4.00 -23.56 30.69
CA ALA A 35 -2.78 -22.93 30.20
C ALA A 35 -2.37 -21.71 31.05
N THR A 36 -1.12 -21.72 31.51
CA THR A 36 -0.55 -20.62 32.29
C THR A 36 -0.02 -19.49 31.41
N PHE A 37 0.16 -18.30 31.99
CA PHE A 37 0.76 -17.17 31.28
C PHE A 37 2.15 -17.48 30.70
N ASN A 38 2.97 -18.28 31.40
CA ASN A 38 4.30 -18.66 30.92
C ASN A 38 4.21 -19.61 29.71
N GLN A 39 3.28 -20.56 29.71
CA GLN A 39 3.04 -21.42 28.54
C GLN A 39 2.54 -20.61 27.33
N LEU A 40 1.73 -19.57 27.55
CA LEU A 40 1.33 -18.66 26.46
C LEU A 40 2.46 -17.76 25.95
N LYS A 41 3.50 -17.49 26.76
CA LYS A 41 4.74 -16.86 26.26
C LYS A 41 5.47 -17.79 25.32
N GLU A 42 5.48 -19.10 25.59
CA GLU A 42 6.07 -20.09 24.67
C GLU A 42 5.34 -20.12 23.33
N TYR A 43 4.01 -19.98 23.32
CA TYR A 43 3.27 -19.80 22.06
C TYR A 43 3.73 -18.55 21.30
N ARG A 44 3.95 -17.43 22.00
CA ARG A 44 4.47 -16.20 21.38
C ARG A 44 5.89 -16.41 20.84
N HIS A 45 6.78 -17.08 21.57
CA HIS A 45 8.12 -17.43 21.09
C HIS A 45 8.03 -18.31 19.85
N TRP A 46 7.12 -19.29 19.85
CA TRP A 46 6.83 -20.14 18.70
C TRP A 46 6.41 -19.36 17.45
N LEU A 47 5.55 -18.34 17.62
CA LEU A 47 5.15 -17.46 16.53
C LEU A 47 6.31 -16.62 15.96
N ILE A 48 7.26 -16.23 16.80
CA ILE A 48 8.41 -15.39 16.44
C ILE A 48 9.51 -16.21 15.77
N HIS A 49 9.99 -17.27 16.40
CA HIS A 49 11.24 -17.93 15.99
C HIS A 49 11.00 -19.09 15.03
N GLN A 50 9.95 -19.88 15.27
CA GLN A 50 9.64 -21.08 14.49
C GLN A 50 8.80 -20.72 13.26
N GLN A 51 7.70 -19.96 13.47
CA GLN A 51 6.84 -19.55 12.35
C GLN A 51 7.33 -18.31 11.61
N LYS A 52 8.23 -17.52 12.23
CA LYS A 52 8.82 -16.31 11.63
C LYS A 52 7.78 -15.33 11.10
N TYR A 53 6.66 -15.20 11.82
CA TYR A 53 5.61 -14.27 11.44
C TYR A 53 6.04 -12.81 11.66
N GLN A 54 5.51 -11.93 10.82
CA GLN A 54 5.68 -10.48 11.00
C GLN A 54 4.94 -10.00 12.26
N ASN A 55 5.46 -8.98 12.93
CA ASN A 55 4.90 -8.50 14.21
C ASN A 55 3.43 -8.07 14.12
N ALA A 56 3.00 -7.49 13.00
CA ALA A 56 1.59 -7.17 12.77
C ALA A 56 0.70 -8.43 12.81
N THR A 57 1.18 -9.52 12.20
CA THR A 57 0.51 -10.83 12.22
C THR A 57 0.50 -11.42 13.63
N ILE A 58 1.62 -11.31 14.37
CA ILE A 58 1.71 -11.76 15.76
C ILE A 58 0.72 -10.97 16.63
N SER A 59 0.70 -9.65 16.53
CA SER A 59 -0.23 -8.78 17.26
C SER A 59 -1.69 -9.16 17.04
N LEU A 60 -2.09 -9.44 15.78
CA LEU A 60 -3.43 -9.93 15.46
C LEU A 60 -3.73 -11.28 16.12
N LYS A 61 -2.82 -12.25 16.02
CA LYS A 61 -2.97 -13.58 16.64
C LYS A 61 -3.11 -13.48 18.16
N LEU A 62 -2.28 -12.68 18.82
CA LEU A 62 -2.36 -12.47 20.28
C LEU A 62 -3.65 -11.74 20.68
N THR A 63 -4.16 -10.84 19.84
CA THR A 63 -5.44 -10.17 20.07
C THR A 63 -6.60 -11.17 20.01
N ILE A 64 -6.59 -12.06 19.03
CA ILE A 64 -7.59 -13.13 18.90
C ILE A 64 -7.46 -14.12 20.06
N LEU A 65 -6.25 -14.46 20.48
CA LEU A 65 -6.01 -15.32 21.64
C LEU A 65 -6.60 -14.72 22.91
N ARG A 66 -6.40 -13.41 23.15
CA ARG A 66 -7.04 -12.72 24.28
C ARG A 66 -8.56 -12.83 24.22
N ARG A 67 -9.17 -12.54 23.06
CA ARG A 67 -10.62 -12.64 22.86
C ARG A 67 -11.15 -14.07 23.03
N PHE A 68 -10.38 -15.08 22.62
CA PHE A 68 -10.72 -16.49 22.85
C PHE A 68 -10.78 -16.80 24.34
N TYR A 69 -9.77 -16.40 25.13
CA TYR A 69 -9.79 -16.59 26.57
C TYR A 69 -10.81 -15.71 27.30
N ASP A 70 -11.14 -14.53 26.78
CA ASP A 70 -12.27 -13.73 27.29
C ASP A 70 -13.59 -14.51 27.13
N GLY A 71 -13.79 -15.15 25.96
CA GLY A 71 -14.93 -16.03 25.73
C GLY A 71 -14.94 -17.24 26.68
N LEU A 72 -13.80 -17.95 26.83
CA LEU A 72 -13.71 -19.07 27.79
C LEU A 72 -14.07 -18.64 29.21
N ARG A 73 -13.70 -17.42 29.61
CA ARG A 73 -14.06 -16.86 30.91
C ARG A 73 -15.55 -16.57 31.01
N GLU A 74 -16.13 -15.96 29.99
CA GLU A 74 -17.57 -15.66 29.93
C GLU A 74 -18.43 -16.93 30.01
N TYR A 75 -17.97 -18.04 29.43
CA TYR A 75 -18.63 -19.35 29.52
C TYR A 75 -18.24 -20.16 30.77
N GLY A 76 -17.41 -19.60 31.67
CA GLY A 76 -17.04 -20.25 32.94
C GLY A 76 -15.99 -21.37 32.85
N TYR A 77 -15.37 -21.60 31.69
CA TYR A 77 -14.29 -22.59 31.53
C TYR A 77 -12.99 -22.16 32.21
N VAL A 78 -12.73 -20.86 32.31
CA VAL A 78 -11.57 -20.30 33.02
C VAL A 78 -11.99 -19.15 33.93
N VAL A 79 -11.33 -19.01 35.08
CA VAL A 79 -11.65 -17.93 36.04
C VAL A 79 -11.06 -16.59 35.59
N ILE A 80 -9.83 -16.61 35.06
CA ILE A 80 -9.08 -15.43 34.66
C ILE A 80 -8.57 -15.64 33.23
N ASN A 81 -8.48 -14.58 32.44
CA ASN A 81 -7.85 -14.63 31.12
C ASN A 81 -6.31 -14.66 31.25
N PRO A 82 -5.64 -15.81 31.03
CA PRO A 82 -4.19 -15.90 31.13
C PRO A 82 -3.45 -15.12 30.03
N ALA A 83 -4.10 -14.80 28.91
CA ALA A 83 -3.50 -14.10 27.78
C ALA A 83 -3.54 -12.57 27.90
N LEU A 84 -4.23 -12.01 28.91
CA LEU A 84 -4.53 -10.58 29.01
C LEU A 84 -3.29 -9.69 28.91
N ARG A 85 -2.19 -10.10 29.56
CA ARG A 85 -0.92 -9.35 29.61
C ARG A 85 0.05 -9.68 28.46
N LEU A 86 -0.34 -10.54 27.53
CA LEU A 86 0.55 -11.04 26.48
C LEU A 86 0.72 -9.99 25.36
N LYS A 87 1.85 -9.29 25.37
CA LYS A 87 2.15 -8.24 24.37
C LYS A 87 2.93 -8.82 23.16
N PRO A 88 2.68 -8.30 21.94
CA PRO A 88 3.56 -8.58 20.81
C PRO A 88 4.99 -8.08 21.09
N PRO A 89 6.00 -8.59 20.38
CA PRO A 89 7.35 -8.06 20.48
C PRO A 89 7.37 -6.57 20.08
N THR A 90 8.20 -5.78 20.76
CA THR A 90 8.43 -4.37 20.43
C THR A 90 9.17 -4.28 19.11
N GLU A 91 8.70 -3.44 18.20
CA GLU A 91 9.36 -3.18 16.92
C GLU A 91 9.75 -1.71 16.86
N VAL A 92 11.03 -1.45 16.62
CA VAL A 92 11.49 -0.13 16.20
C VAL A 92 11.34 -0.10 14.68
N LYS A 93 10.26 0.51 14.19
CA LYS A 93 10.08 0.72 12.75
C LYS A 93 10.71 2.04 12.35
N ASP A 94 11.44 2.01 11.24
CA ASP A 94 11.80 3.22 10.51
C ASP A 94 10.51 3.93 10.07
N PRO A 95 10.26 5.18 10.51
CA PRO A 95 9.10 5.96 10.08
C PRO A 95 8.99 6.04 8.55
N ALA A 96 10.12 6.13 7.83
CA ALA A 96 10.15 6.18 6.37
C ALA A 96 9.72 4.85 5.72
N ALA A 97 9.91 3.72 6.39
CA ALA A 97 9.47 2.41 5.91
C ALA A 97 7.95 2.17 6.05
N THR A 98 7.22 3.11 6.68
CA THR A 98 5.83 2.89 7.10
C THR A 98 4.81 3.26 6.04
N ILE A 99 5.14 4.10 5.04
CA ILE A 99 4.16 4.48 4.01
C ILE A 99 4.63 4.11 2.60
N ASN A 100 4.01 3.06 2.07
CA ASN A 100 4.10 2.67 0.66
C ASN A 100 2.98 3.36 -0.13
N PHE A 101 3.23 4.57 -0.64
CA PHE A 101 2.36 5.34 -1.53
C PHE A 101 3.12 5.73 -2.80
N LEU A 102 2.45 6.02 -3.92
CA LEU A 102 3.09 6.44 -5.18
C LEU A 102 3.39 7.95 -5.17
N GLU A 103 4.56 8.33 -5.66
CA GLU A 103 4.85 9.74 -5.97
C GLU A 103 4.09 10.19 -7.23
N ASN A 104 3.99 11.51 -7.46
CA ASN A 104 3.23 12.08 -8.59
C ASN A 104 3.67 11.49 -9.94
N GLU A 105 4.98 11.37 -10.19
CA GLU A 105 5.52 10.78 -11.41
C GLU A 105 5.14 9.30 -11.57
N GLU A 106 5.21 8.53 -10.48
CA GLU A 106 4.83 7.11 -10.47
C GLU A 106 3.32 6.93 -10.69
N MET A 107 2.50 7.78 -10.07
CA MET A 107 1.05 7.82 -10.28
C MET A 107 0.73 8.15 -11.73
N ASN A 108 1.38 9.16 -12.30
CA ASN A 108 1.20 9.51 -13.71
C ASN A 108 1.62 8.33 -14.60
N ARG A 109 2.77 7.70 -14.36
CA ARG A 109 3.21 6.51 -15.10
C ARG A 109 2.17 5.38 -15.04
N LEU A 110 1.59 5.13 -13.87
CA LEU A 110 0.52 4.15 -13.69
C LEU A 110 -0.74 4.52 -14.49
N LEU A 111 -1.17 5.78 -14.48
CA LEU A 111 -2.37 6.19 -15.19
C LEU A 111 -2.18 6.17 -16.71
N HIS A 112 -0.99 6.51 -17.20
CA HIS A 112 -0.66 6.48 -18.63
C HIS A 112 -0.51 5.06 -19.19
N SER A 113 -0.16 4.06 -18.36
CA SER A 113 -0.08 2.66 -18.79
C SER A 113 -1.43 1.97 -18.91
N LEU A 114 -2.52 2.62 -18.46
CA LEU A 114 -3.86 2.03 -18.52
C LEU A 114 -4.35 1.89 -19.97
N PRO A 115 -5.08 0.81 -20.28
CA PRO A 115 -5.50 0.48 -21.64
C PRO A 115 -6.39 1.59 -22.20
N VAL A 116 -6.16 2.01 -23.44
CA VAL A 116 -6.84 3.15 -24.09
C VAL A 116 -8.12 2.76 -24.85
N GLU A 117 -8.31 1.48 -25.11
CA GLU A 117 -9.42 0.93 -25.86
C GLU A 117 -10.78 1.14 -25.16
N ASN A 118 -11.85 1.07 -25.95
CA ASN A 118 -13.24 1.21 -25.48
C ASN A 118 -13.93 -0.13 -25.21
N THR A 119 -13.17 -1.20 -24.99
CA THR A 119 -13.74 -2.50 -24.61
C THR A 119 -14.24 -2.47 -23.16
N VAL A 120 -15.21 -3.32 -22.82
CA VAL A 120 -15.71 -3.45 -21.44
C VAL A 120 -14.55 -3.71 -20.46
N HIS A 121 -13.62 -4.59 -20.84
CA HIS A 121 -12.45 -4.92 -20.04
C HIS A 121 -11.52 -3.70 -19.82
N ALA A 122 -11.15 -3.00 -20.89
CA ALA A 122 -10.23 -1.86 -20.80
C ALA A 122 -10.83 -0.71 -19.96
N LEU A 123 -12.10 -0.39 -20.20
CA LEU A 123 -12.82 0.66 -19.46
C LEU A 123 -13.00 0.28 -17.99
N ARG A 124 -13.28 -1.00 -17.68
CA ARG A 124 -13.36 -1.51 -16.31
C ARG A 124 -12.05 -1.26 -15.56
N ASP A 125 -10.94 -1.72 -16.11
CA ASP A 125 -9.64 -1.64 -15.44
C ASP A 125 -9.20 -0.19 -15.26
N ARG A 126 -9.39 0.64 -16.29
CA ARG A 126 -9.07 2.07 -16.21
C ARG A 126 -9.88 2.77 -15.13
N LEU A 127 -11.20 2.56 -15.10
CA LEU A 127 -12.08 3.16 -14.10
C LEU A 127 -11.74 2.67 -12.69
N LEU A 128 -11.54 1.36 -12.53
CA LEU A 128 -11.22 0.74 -11.26
C LEU A 128 -9.93 1.30 -10.65
N ILE A 129 -8.85 1.33 -11.43
CA ILE A 129 -7.55 1.81 -10.93
C ILE A 129 -7.62 3.30 -10.62
N SER A 130 -8.26 4.09 -11.49
CA SER A 130 -8.42 5.53 -11.29
C SER A 130 -9.24 5.84 -10.03
N LEU A 131 -10.31 5.10 -9.74
CA LEU A 131 -11.06 5.24 -8.48
C LEU A 131 -10.21 4.90 -7.24
N MET A 132 -9.30 3.92 -7.35
CA MET A 132 -8.45 3.55 -6.23
C MET A 132 -7.36 4.60 -5.95
N VAL A 133 -6.68 5.09 -7.00
CA VAL A 133 -5.53 5.98 -6.87
C VAL A 133 -5.92 7.46 -6.73
N LEU A 134 -7.03 7.90 -7.33
CA LEU A 134 -7.49 9.30 -7.26
C LEU A 134 -8.53 9.52 -6.16
N GLN A 135 -9.45 8.57 -5.97
CA GLN A 135 -10.57 8.71 -5.02
C GLN A 135 -10.38 7.87 -3.74
N GLY A 136 -9.26 7.16 -3.62
CA GLY A 136 -8.92 6.38 -2.44
C GLY A 136 -9.86 5.21 -2.16
N CYS A 137 -10.63 4.71 -3.14
CA CYS A 137 -11.57 3.62 -2.93
C CYS A 137 -10.87 2.33 -2.45
N ARG A 138 -11.43 1.64 -1.45
CA ARG A 138 -10.91 0.35 -1.01
C ARG A 138 -11.34 -0.77 -1.96
N THR A 139 -10.60 -1.88 -1.98
CA THR A 139 -11.00 -3.07 -2.74
C THR A 139 -12.36 -3.64 -2.30
N VAL A 140 -12.73 -3.49 -1.02
CA VAL A 140 -14.05 -3.91 -0.53
C VAL A 140 -15.16 -2.97 -1.00
N ASP A 141 -14.88 -1.67 -1.12
CA ASP A 141 -15.82 -0.68 -1.64
C ASP A 141 -16.16 -1.04 -3.10
N LEU A 142 -15.12 -1.25 -3.92
CA LEU A 142 -15.28 -1.59 -5.35
C LEU A 142 -15.81 -3.00 -5.62
N HIS A 143 -15.62 -3.92 -4.67
CA HIS A 143 -16.18 -5.28 -4.77
C HIS A 143 -17.70 -5.31 -4.53
N ARG A 144 -18.21 -4.42 -3.67
CA ARG A 144 -19.61 -4.42 -3.22
C ARG A 144 -20.51 -3.44 -3.98
N VAL A 145 -19.93 -2.46 -4.65
CA VAL A 145 -20.68 -1.40 -5.33
C VAL A 145 -21.51 -1.96 -6.50
N SER A 146 -22.80 -1.64 -6.51
CA SER A 146 -23.77 -1.98 -7.55
C SER A 146 -24.22 -0.73 -8.33
N MET A 147 -25.04 -0.92 -9.37
CA MET A 147 -25.61 0.18 -10.15
C MET A 147 -26.47 1.12 -9.31
N GLY A 148 -27.25 0.61 -8.37
CA GLY A 148 -28.10 1.39 -7.44
C GLY A 148 -27.30 2.25 -6.46
N ASN A 149 -25.98 2.07 -6.40
CA ASN A 149 -25.09 2.90 -5.59
C ASN A 149 -24.58 4.15 -6.34
N ILE A 150 -24.90 4.31 -7.63
CA ILE A 150 -24.57 5.53 -8.37
C ILE A 150 -25.52 6.64 -7.92
N VAL A 151 -24.96 7.67 -7.30
CA VAL A 151 -25.72 8.84 -6.83
C VAL A 151 -25.54 9.97 -7.82
N LYS A 152 -26.62 10.70 -8.12
CA LYS A 152 -26.59 11.92 -8.93
C LYS A 152 -27.11 13.08 -8.09
N ASN A 153 -26.44 14.22 -8.18
CA ASN A 153 -26.91 15.48 -7.62
C ASN A 153 -26.66 16.59 -8.66
N GLY A 154 -27.69 16.93 -9.44
CA GLY A 154 -27.56 17.79 -10.62
C GLY A 154 -26.56 17.22 -11.62
N LYS A 155 -25.50 17.98 -11.93
CA LYS A 155 -24.40 17.56 -12.82
C LYS A 155 -23.38 16.63 -12.13
N ASN A 156 -23.40 16.55 -10.80
CA ASN A 156 -22.44 15.78 -10.03
C ASN A 156 -22.84 14.30 -9.97
N VAL A 157 -21.86 13.42 -10.10
CA VAL A 157 -22.02 11.96 -9.98
C VAL A 157 -21.12 11.47 -8.87
N GLY A 158 -21.63 10.58 -8.03
CA GLY A 158 -20.89 9.95 -6.95
C GLY A 158 -21.17 8.46 -6.83
N LEU A 159 -20.36 7.77 -6.04
CA LEU A 159 -20.59 6.39 -5.67
C LEU A 159 -20.87 6.30 -4.17
N ARG A 160 -22.05 5.81 -3.80
CA ARG A 160 -22.38 5.45 -2.43
C ARG A 160 -21.59 4.19 -2.06
N VAL A 161 -20.80 4.27 -1.00
CA VAL A 161 -20.00 3.14 -0.51
C VAL A 161 -20.27 2.90 0.97
N PHE A 162 -20.34 1.63 1.34
CA PHE A 162 -20.70 1.19 2.68
C PHE A 162 -19.48 0.65 3.42
N SER A 163 -19.23 1.17 4.62
CA SER A 163 -18.29 0.58 5.58
C SER A 163 -19.06 -0.15 6.69
N LYS A 164 -18.35 -0.88 7.57
CA LYS A 164 -18.95 -1.61 8.70
C LYS A 164 -19.79 -0.72 9.64
N ARG A 165 -19.54 0.60 9.66
CA ARG A 165 -20.16 1.53 10.62
C ARG A 165 -20.71 2.82 9.99
N HIS A 166 -20.33 3.14 8.76
CA HIS A 166 -20.69 4.40 8.10
C HIS A 166 -20.90 4.23 6.60
N THR A 167 -21.87 4.96 6.07
CA THR A 167 -22.10 5.12 4.63
C THR A 167 -21.53 6.47 4.20
N ARG A 168 -20.84 6.53 3.06
CA ARG A 168 -20.36 7.78 2.48
C ARG A 168 -20.60 7.82 0.97
N VAL A 169 -20.61 9.01 0.40
CA VAL A 169 -20.59 9.21 -1.05
C VAL A 169 -19.18 9.61 -1.46
N VAL A 170 -18.60 8.90 -2.42
CA VAL A 170 -17.34 9.28 -3.09
C VAL A 170 -17.71 10.13 -4.31
N PRO A 171 -17.50 11.46 -4.27
CA PRO A 171 -17.82 12.32 -5.40
C PRO A 171 -16.82 12.07 -6.54
N LEU A 172 -17.32 11.75 -7.73
CA LEU A 172 -16.46 11.53 -8.88
C LEU A 172 -16.05 12.86 -9.50
N THR A 173 -14.78 12.95 -9.91
CA THR A 173 -14.36 14.05 -10.80
C THR A 173 -15.13 13.98 -12.12
N PRO A 174 -15.26 15.11 -12.84
CA PRO A 174 -15.95 15.13 -14.13
C PRO A 174 -15.43 14.07 -15.12
N ASP A 175 -14.12 13.86 -15.17
CA ASP A 175 -13.48 12.88 -16.03
C ASP A 175 -13.80 11.43 -15.62
N LEU A 176 -13.80 11.13 -14.33
CA LEU A 176 -14.21 9.82 -13.82
C LEU A 176 -15.70 9.57 -14.08
N ALA A 177 -16.56 10.58 -13.94
CA ALA A 177 -17.97 10.47 -14.29
C ALA A 177 -18.17 10.22 -15.80
N LYS A 178 -17.33 10.82 -16.66
CA LYS A 178 -17.32 10.54 -18.11
C LYS A 178 -16.84 9.13 -18.41
N LEU A 179 -15.79 8.67 -17.73
CA LEU A 179 -15.26 7.31 -17.88
C LEU A 179 -16.26 6.25 -17.40
N LEU A 180 -16.94 6.49 -16.28
CA LEU A 180 -18.04 5.66 -15.79
C LEU A 180 -19.15 5.54 -16.85
N ARG A 181 -19.60 6.67 -17.42
CA ARG A 181 -20.62 6.64 -18.48
C ARG A 181 -20.19 5.83 -19.70
N ARG A 182 -18.92 5.95 -20.14
CA ARG A 182 -18.36 5.15 -21.24
C ARG A 182 -18.38 3.67 -20.91
N TYR A 183 -17.95 3.30 -19.71
CA TYR A 183 -17.96 1.92 -19.23
C TYR A 183 -19.37 1.32 -19.22
N LEU A 184 -20.34 2.03 -18.66
CA LEU A 184 -21.74 1.58 -18.64
C LEU A 184 -22.33 1.45 -20.05
N ARG A 185 -22.00 2.36 -20.97
CA ARG A 185 -22.44 2.27 -22.37
C ARG A 185 -21.86 1.04 -23.07
N ALA A 186 -20.58 0.73 -22.83
CA ALA A 186 -19.94 -0.45 -23.39
C ALA A 186 -20.58 -1.75 -22.88
N ARG A 187 -20.95 -1.82 -21.58
CA ARG A 187 -21.67 -2.96 -21.00
C ARG A 187 -23.04 -3.17 -21.67
N ARG A 188 -23.84 -2.11 -21.80
CA ARG A 188 -25.14 -2.19 -22.51
C ARG A 188 -24.98 -2.64 -23.96
N LYS A 189 -23.97 -2.12 -24.67
CA LYS A 189 -23.67 -2.54 -26.04
C LYS A 189 -23.26 -4.02 -26.15
N ALA A 190 -22.72 -4.60 -25.08
CA ALA A 190 -22.39 -6.02 -25.01
C ALA A 190 -23.62 -6.90 -24.68
N GLY A 191 -24.83 -6.33 -24.60
CA GLY A 191 -26.08 -7.05 -24.35
C GLY A 191 -26.50 -7.11 -22.88
N GLU A 192 -25.77 -6.46 -21.98
CA GLU A 192 -26.05 -6.55 -20.54
C GLU A 192 -27.20 -5.63 -20.09
N ILE A 193 -28.11 -6.18 -19.28
CA ILE A 193 -29.18 -5.43 -18.62
C ILE A 193 -28.68 -4.95 -17.26
N LEU A 194 -28.63 -3.63 -17.08
CA LEU A 194 -28.08 -3.00 -15.88
C LEU A 194 -29.20 -2.58 -14.91
N ALA A 195 -29.64 -3.52 -14.07
CA ALA A 195 -30.59 -3.27 -12.97
C ALA A 195 -29.86 -2.72 -11.72
N GLU A 196 -30.59 -2.28 -10.69
CA GLU A 196 -30.00 -1.66 -9.49
C GLU A 196 -29.03 -2.59 -8.74
N GLU A 197 -29.35 -3.88 -8.65
CA GLU A 197 -28.54 -4.89 -7.98
C GLU A 197 -27.35 -5.38 -8.83
N THR A 198 -27.31 -5.03 -10.12
CA THR A 198 -26.23 -5.43 -11.00
C THR A 198 -24.90 -4.89 -10.46
N PRO A 199 -23.86 -5.74 -10.29
CA PRO A 199 -22.56 -5.27 -9.84
C PRO A 199 -21.99 -4.22 -10.77
N LEU A 200 -21.42 -3.15 -10.23
CA LEU A 200 -20.79 -2.12 -11.06
C LEU A 200 -19.52 -2.67 -11.72
N PHE A 201 -18.71 -3.46 -11.01
CA PHE A 201 -17.50 -4.09 -11.55
C PHE A 201 -17.70 -5.60 -11.69
N ILE A 202 -17.59 -6.10 -12.91
CA ILE A 202 -17.80 -7.51 -13.23
C ILE A 202 -16.50 -8.24 -13.63
N SER A 203 -16.50 -9.55 -13.43
CA SER A 203 -15.53 -10.45 -14.07
C SER A 203 -15.78 -10.50 -15.58
N VAL A 204 -14.71 -10.48 -16.38
CA VAL A 204 -14.77 -10.50 -17.87
C VAL A 204 -13.98 -11.70 -18.41
N ALA A 205 -13.87 -12.77 -17.62
CA ALA A 205 -13.12 -13.97 -18.02
C ALA A 205 -13.95 -14.83 -18.99
N ARG A 206 -13.31 -15.31 -20.07
CA ARG A 206 -13.93 -16.14 -21.12
C ARG A 206 -14.48 -17.50 -20.63
N ASN A 207 -14.02 -17.99 -19.48
CA ASN A 207 -14.39 -19.29 -18.92
C ASN A 207 -15.32 -19.17 -17.70
N ASN A 208 -16.00 -18.02 -17.55
CA ASN A 208 -16.95 -17.84 -16.47
C ASN A 208 -18.30 -18.37 -16.94
N GLU A 209 -18.69 -19.56 -16.49
CA GLU A 209 -20.03 -20.14 -16.74
C GLU A 209 -21.14 -19.21 -16.22
N GLU A 210 -20.83 -18.40 -15.21
CA GLU A 210 -21.69 -17.33 -14.71
C GLU A 210 -21.18 -15.97 -15.20
N LEU A 211 -21.78 -15.47 -16.29
CA LEU A 211 -21.72 -14.08 -16.69
C LEU A 211 -22.18 -13.17 -15.52
N ASP A 212 -21.66 -11.95 -15.45
CA ASP A 212 -22.13 -10.89 -14.53
C ASP A 212 -21.81 -11.04 -13.02
N LYS A 213 -20.93 -11.96 -12.63
CA LYS A 213 -20.43 -12.03 -11.24
C LYS A 213 -19.67 -10.76 -10.81
N PRO A 214 -19.86 -10.29 -9.56
CA PRO A 214 -19.08 -9.18 -9.01
C PRO A 214 -17.59 -9.53 -8.99
N LEU A 215 -16.78 -8.55 -9.35
CA LEU A 215 -15.33 -8.70 -9.35
C LEU A 215 -14.82 -8.97 -7.93
N SER A 216 -14.22 -10.13 -7.70
CA SER A 216 -13.74 -10.50 -6.37
C SER A 216 -12.61 -9.58 -5.89
N ARG A 217 -12.47 -9.38 -4.57
CA ARG A 217 -11.32 -8.63 -3.99
C ARG A 217 -9.96 -9.18 -4.43
N ARG A 218 -9.85 -10.49 -4.68
CA ARG A 218 -8.62 -11.12 -5.19
C ARG A 218 -8.36 -10.73 -6.64
N SER A 219 -9.40 -10.69 -7.47
CA SER A 219 -9.32 -10.25 -8.87
C SER A 219 -8.94 -8.77 -8.97
N ILE A 220 -9.54 -7.91 -8.13
CA ILE A 220 -9.17 -6.49 -8.02
C ILE A 220 -7.67 -6.34 -7.72
N ARG A 221 -7.15 -7.07 -6.72
CA ARG A 221 -5.72 -7.05 -6.40
C ARG A 221 -4.85 -7.52 -7.56
N ARG A 222 -5.26 -8.57 -8.28
CA ARG A 222 -4.54 -9.06 -9.46
C ARG A 222 -4.49 -8.03 -10.59
N ILE A 223 -5.57 -7.31 -10.81
CA ILE A 223 -5.61 -6.21 -11.79
C ILE A 223 -4.61 -5.13 -11.36
N VAL A 224 -4.68 -4.65 -10.12
CA VAL A 224 -3.73 -3.65 -9.62
C VAL A 224 -2.28 -4.14 -9.73
N ASP A 225 -2.01 -5.37 -9.29
CA ASP A 225 -0.67 -5.96 -9.34
C ASP A 225 -0.15 -6.08 -10.78
N LYS A 226 -1.00 -6.45 -11.74
CA LYS A 226 -0.66 -6.47 -13.17
C LYS A 226 -0.13 -5.10 -13.62
N TYR A 227 -0.91 -4.04 -13.43
CA TYR A 227 -0.53 -2.70 -13.92
C TYR A 227 0.66 -2.11 -13.17
N LEU A 228 0.78 -2.36 -11.85
CA LEU A 228 1.99 -1.98 -11.11
C LEU A 228 3.24 -2.73 -11.61
N GLY A 229 3.09 -3.99 -12.03
CA GLY A 229 4.17 -4.78 -12.62
C GLY A 229 4.57 -4.31 -14.01
N GLU A 230 3.59 -3.99 -14.87
CA GLU A 230 3.82 -3.46 -16.22
C GLU A 230 4.58 -2.11 -16.20
N THR A 231 4.43 -1.32 -15.13
CA THR A 231 5.15 -0.04 -14.96
C THR A 231 6.46 -0.15 -14.18
N GLY A 232 6.89 -1.36 -13.82
CA GLY A 232 8.10 -1.59 -13.01
C GLY A 232 8.00 -1.09 -11.56
N LEU A 233 6.80 -0.67 -11.11
CA LEU A 233 6.58 -0.18 -9.74
C LEU A 233 6.47 -1.33 -8.74
N LYS A 234 6.23 -2.56 -9.21
CA LYS A 234 6.13 -3.74 -8.36
C LYS A 234 6.79 -4.95 -9.01
N GLU A 235 7.71 -5.58 -8.29
CA GLU A 235 8.19 -6.90 -8.67
C GLU A 235 7.07 -7.94 -8.47
N LEU A 236 6.67 -8.58 -9.56
CA LEU A 236 5.71 -9.67 -9.51
C LEU A 236 6.44 -11.00 -9.26
N PRO A 237 5.87 -11.92 -8.45
CA PRO A 237 6.42 -13.25 -8.30
C PRO A 237 6.54 -13.88 -9.69
N ARG A 238 7.74 -14.35 -10.06
CA ARG A 238 7.97 -15.06 -11.33
C ARG A 238 7.09 -16.31 -11.38
N LYS A 239 5.89 -16.21 -11.96
CA LYS A 239 5.14 -17.36 -12.45
C LYS A 239 5.36 -17.44 -13.94
N LEU A 240 6.09 -18.48 -14.35
CA LEU A 240 6.41 -18.86 -15.73
C LEU A 240 5.24 -18.61 -16.69
N SER A 241 5.42 -17.68 -17.63
CA SER A 241 4.59 -17.64 -18.83
C SER A 241 5.39 -18.17 -20.00
N LYS A 242 5.28 -19.48 -20.26
CA LYS A 242 5.65 -20.08 -21.57
C LYS A 242 4.89 -19.41 -22.74
N LYS A 243 3.80 -18.68 -22.45
CA LYS A 243 2.91 -18.06 -23.43
C LYS A 243 3.44 -16.73 -23.98
N THR A 244 4.21 -15.98 -23.20
CA THR A 244 4.77 -14.68 -23.64
C THR A 244 5.92 -14.87 -24.63
N LYS A 245 6.65 -15.99 -24.57
CA LYS A 245 7.69 -16.33 -25.56
C LYS A 245 7.15 -16.73 -26.94
N LYS A 246 5.86 -17.08 -27.06
CA LYS A 246 5.29 -17.62 -28.30
C LYS A 246 4.68 -16.55 -29.23
N LEU A 247 4.51 -15.31 -28.77
CA LEU A 247 3.72 -14.29 -29.48
C LEU A 247 4.50 -13.13 -30.10
N MET A 248 5.83 -13.07 -29.97
CA MET A 248 6.62 -11.98 -30.56
C MET A 248 7.84 -12.55 -31.29
N GLY A 249 7.97 -12.13 -32.56
CA GLY A 249 9.00 -12.56 -33.51
C GLY A 249 10.43 -12.28 -33.02
N LYS A 250 11.36 -13.02 -33.61
CA LYS A 250 12.59 -13.49 -32.97
C LYS A 250 13.81 -12.56 -33.07
N THR A 251 13.69 -11.25 -33.33
CA THR A 251 14.89 -10.52 -33.82
C THR A 251 15.20 -9.13 -33.23
N GLU A 252 14.37 -8.55 -32.35
CA GLU A 252 14.73 -7.30 -31.63
C GLU A 252 14.88 -7.49 -30.11
N ASN A 253 14.80 -8.74 -29.65
CA ASN A 253 14.60 -9.06 -28.24
C ASN A 253 15.89 -8.98 -27.40
N ASP A 254 17.06 -9.24 -27.97
CA ASP A 254 18.27 -9.43 -27.17
C ASP A 254 18.81 -8.12 -26.58
N ASN A 255 18.64 -6.99 -27.27
CA ASN A 255 19.08 -5.68 -26.77
C ASN A 255 18.11 -5.07 -25.75
N LEU A 256 16.80 -5.26 -25.93
CA LEU A 256 15.78 -4.79 -24.97
C LEU A 256 15.73 -5.68 -23.72
N LEU A 257 15.92 -6.99 -23.87
CA LEU A 257 16.09 -7.90 -22.74
C LEU A 257 17.40 -7.64 -22.00
N ALA A 258 18.52 -7.35 -22.68
CA ALA A 258 19.76 -6.99 -22.02
C ALA A 258 19.65 -5.67 -21.24
N LYS A 259 18.92 -4.67 -21.78
CA LYS A 259 18.65 -3.40 -21.08
C LYS A 259 17.72 -3.60 -19.88
N ALA A 260 16.63 -4.36 -20.04
CA ALA A 260 15.73 -4.73 -18.95
C ALA A 260 16.41 -5.63 -17.90
N GLU A 261 17.36 -6.49 -18.31
CA GLU A 261 18.16 -7.30 -17.40
C GLU A 261 19.17 -6.46 -16.63
N LYS A 262 19.83 -5.47 -17.26
CA LYS A 262 20.70 -4.48 -16.60
C LYS A 262 19.91 -3.63 -15.59
N GLU A 263 18.75 -3.11 -15.97
CA GLU A 263 17.85 -2.36 -15.08
C GLU A 263 17.32 -3.26 -13.94
N SER A 264 17.00 -4.53 -14.20
CA SER A 264 16.62 -5.49 -13.16
C SER A 264 17.77 -5.86 -12.21
N ARG A 265 19.03 -5.83 -12.68
CA ARG A 265 20.21 -6.07 -11.83
C ARG A 265 20.44 -4.91 -10.87
N PHE A 266 20.13 -3.67 -11.28
CA PHE A 266 20.14 -2.50 -10.40
C PHE A 266 19.03 -2.56 -9.33
N SER A 267 17.83 -3.04 -9.68
CA SER A 267 16.73 -3.29 -8.71
C SER A 267 17.07 -4.36 -7.67
N ARG A 268 17.80 -5.42 -8.08
CA ARG A 268 18.16 -6.56 -7.20
C ARG A 268 19.11 -6.18 -6.06
N GLN A 269 19.78 -5.02 -6.12
CA GLN A 269 20.67 -4.55 -5.06
C GLN A 269 19.99 -3.65 -4.03
N ASN A 270 18.67 -3.41 -4.11
CA ASN A 270 17.95 -2.63 -3.10
C ASN A 270 17.10 -3.53 -2.18
N PRO A 271 17.66 -4.04 -1.06
CA PRO A 271 16.96 -4.94 -0.13
C PRO A 271 15.75 -4.32 0.59
N LYS A 272 15.39 -3.06 0.31
CA LYS A 272 14.22 -2.35 0.83
C LYS A 272 13.23 -1.89 -0.26
N ALA A 273 13.07 -2.65 -1.36
CA ALA A 273 12.06 -2.33 -2.37
C ALA A 273 10.64 -2.13 -1.77
N ARG A 274 10.00 -0.99 -2.07
CA ARG A 274 8.65 -0.62 -1.60
C ARG A 274 7.63 -1.71 -1.97
N LYS A 275 6.89 -2.21 -0.99
CA LYS A 275 5.88 -3.27 -1.20
C LYS A 275 4.54 -2.66 -1.60
N LEU A 276 4.44 -2.23 -2.86
CA LEU A 276 3.22 -1.64 -3.40
C LEU A 276 2.09 -2.66 -3.58
N SER A 277 0.87 -2.22 -3.31
CA SER A 277 -0.34 -3.05 -3.40
C SER A 277 -1.58 -2.20 -3.69
N ALA A 278 -2.73 -2.85 -3.84
CA ALA A 278 -4.01 -2.17 -3.93
C ALA A 278 -4.28 -1.19 -2.77
N HIS A 279 -3.78 -1.45 -1.56
CA HIS A 279 -3.94 -0.49 -0.46
C HIS A 279 -3.00 0.71 -0.59
N SER A 280 -1.85 0.53 -1.25
CA SER A 280 -0.90 1.61 -1.53
C SER A 280 -1.52 2.71 -2.40
N LEU A 281 -2.35 2.35 -3.39
CA LEU A 281 -3.06 3.35 -4.21
C LEU A 281 -3.98 4.25 -3.38
N ARG A 282 -4.59 3.69 -2.33
CA ARG A 282 -5.38 4.49 -1.40
C ARG A 282 -4.52 5.39 -0.52
N HIS A 283 -3.34 4.92 -0.10
CA HIS A 283 -2.39 5.79 0.59
C HIS A 283 -1.90 6.91 -0.33
N THR A 284 -1.67 6.64 -1.62
CA THR A 284 -1.35 7.65 -2.64
C THR A 284 -2.39 8.77 -2.65
N ALA A 285 -3.68 8.42 -2.77
CA ALA A 285 -4.75 9.41 -2.77
C ALA A 285 -4.71 10.31 -1.52
N GLY A 286 -4.52 9.72 -0.35
CA GLY A 286 -4.46 10.45 0.93
C GLY A 286 -3.24 11.36 1.05
N THR A 287 -2.04 10.82 0.80
CA THR A 287 -0.78 11.56 0.91
C THR A 287 -0.70 12.69 -0.12
N LEU A 288 -1.02 12.42 -1.38
CA LEU A 288 -0.93 13.44 -2.43
C LEU A 288 -1.99 14.52 -2.28
N ALA A 289 -3.19 14.19 -1.78
CA ALA A 289 -4.19 15.20 -1.45
C ALA A 289 -3.71 16.13 -0.33
N MET A 290 -3.12 15.58 0.75
CA MET A 290 -2.53 16.41 1.82
C MET A 290 -1.39 17.30 1.27
N ARG A 291 -0.49 16.74 0.46
CA ARG A 291 0.62 17.49 -0.16
C ARG A 291 0.14 18.58 -1.13
N ALA A 292 -0.99 18.37 -1.79
CA ALA A 292 -1.64 19.37 -2.65
C ALA A 292 -2.38 20.46 -1.85
N GLY A 293 -2.30 20.45 -0.51
CA GLY A 293 -2.90 21.48 0.35
C GLY A 293 -4.33 21.16 0.81
N ALA A 294 -4.84 19.94 0.60
CA ALA A 294 -6.13 19.58 1.16
C ALA A 294 -6.07 19.53 2.69
N SER A 295 -7.09 20.06 3.35
CA SER A 295 -7.21 20.00 4.80
C SER A 295 -7.33 18.54 5.28
N LEU A 296 -6.90 18.29 6.52
CA LEU A 296 -7.05 16.99 7.17
C LEU A 296 -8.50 16.48 7.11
N ARG A 297 -9.47 17.38 7.22
CA ARG A 297 -10.90 17.04 7.14
C ARG A 297 -11.31 16.58 5.74
N GLN A 298 -10.88 17.27 4.70
CA GLN A 298 -11.16 16.87 3.31
C GLN A 298 -10.57 15.48 3.01
N VAL A 299 -9.34 15.20 3.47
CA VAL A 299 -8.71 13.88 3.29
C VAL A 299 -9.40 12.81 4.14
N GLN A 300 -9.85 13.15 5.35
CA GLN A 300 -10.64 12.26 6.20
C GLN A 300 -11.95 11.84 5.51
N ASP A 301 -12.66 12.80 4.90
CA ASP A 301 -13.93 12.55 4.23
C ASP A 301 -13.74 11.77 2.92
N LEU A 302 -12.72 12.10 2.11
CA LEU A 302 -12.33 11.35 0.91
C LEU A 302 -12.08 9.88 1.23
N LEU A 303 -11.28 9.63 2.26
CA LEU A 303 -10.90 8.29 2.68
C LEU A 303 -12.03 7.60 3.46
N GLY A 304 -12.95 8.34 4.09
CA GLY A 304 -13.97 7.77 4.96
C GLY A 304 -13.38 7.18 6.23
N HIS A 305 -12.53 7.93 6.92
CA HIS A 305 -11.96 7.55 8.21
C HIS A 305 -12.87 8.05 9.35
N THR A 306 -13.37 7.13 10.17
CA THR A 306 -14.16 7.48 11.36
C THR A 306 -13.33 8.24 12.39
N ASP A 307 -12.08 7.82 12.59
CA ASP A 307 -11.16 8.45 13.55
C ASP A 307 -10.13 9.33 12.82
N PRO A 308 -10.07 10.64 13.09
CA PRO A 308 -9.06 11.55 12.54
C PRO A 308 -7.62 11.08 12.75
N LYS A 309 -7.32 10.34 13.82
CA LYS A 309 -5.98 9.76 14.06
C LYS A 309 -5.51 8.89 12.91
N THR A 310 -6.43 8.22 12.23
CA THR A 310 -6.11 7.40 11.05
C THR A 310 -5.67 8.27 9.87
N THR A 311 -6.21 9.47 9.76
CA THR A 311 -5.85 10.44 8.70
C THR A 311 -4.56 11.18 9.03
N MET A 312 -4.26 11.44 10.30
CA MET A 312 -3.00 12.08 10.72
C MET A 312 -1.75 11.32 10.28
N ILE A 313 -1.86 10.02 10.01
CA ILE A 313 -0.77 9.23 9.42
C ILE A 313 -0.25 9.86 8.11
N TYR A 314 -1.10 10.54 7.33
CA TYR A 314 -0.71 11.23 6.10
C TYR A 314 -0.14 12.64 6.33
N ALA A 315 -0.53 13.31 7.43
CA ALA A 315 -0.02 14.63 7.76
C ALA A 315 1.49 14.60 8.07
N HIS A 316 1.97 13.52 8.71
CA HIS A 316 3.39 13.36 9.04
C HIS A 316 4.30 13.09 7.84
N ILE A 317 3.72 12.86 6.66
CA ILE A 317 4.40 12.59 5.38
C ILE A 317 4.46 13.86 4.52
N GLY A 318 3.57 14.83 4.81
CA GLY A 318 3.76 16.22 4.40
C GLY A 318 5.12 16.67 4.92
N ASP A 319 5.91 17.24 4.03
CA ASP A 319 7.36 17.22 4.10
C ASP A 319 7.88 17.80 5.42
N ARG A 320 8.29 16.95 6.37
CA ARG A 320 9.12 17.38 7.52
C ARG A 320 10.38 18.14 7.07
N TRP A 321 10.76 17.98 5.80
CA TRP A 321 11.84 18.70 5.15
C TRP A 321 11.45 20.14 4.79
N ASN A 322 10.25 20.37 4.23
CA ASN A 322 9.79 21.71 3.80
C ASN A 322 9.09 22.48 4.94
N GLU A 323 8.42 21.76 5.84
CA GLU A 323 7.78 22.29 7.06
C GLU A 323 8.65 22.04 8.29
N ASN A 324 9.96 21.93 8.12
CA ASN A 324 10.86 21.77 9.26
C ASN A 324 10.74 23.04 10.13
N PRO A 325 10.30 22.95 11.41
CA PRO A 325 10.21 24.11 12.28
C PRO A 325 11.57 24.80 12.46
N ALA A 326 12.67 24.08 12.24
CA ALA A 326 14.01 24.66 12.23
C ALA A 326 14.20 25.72 11.12
N LEU A 327 13.40 25.72 10.05
CA LEU A 327 13.40 26.77 9.02
C LEU A 327 12.76 28.08 9.52
N LEU A 328 11.91 28.01 10.54
CA LEU A 328 11.31 29.19 11.19
C LEU A 328 12.24 29.81 12.24
N LEU A 329 13.30 29.10 12.63
CA LEU A 329 14.26 29.61 13.60
C LEU A 329 15.07 30.73 12.94
N SER A 330 14.96 31.94 13.48
CA SER A 330 15.71 33.15 13.06
C SER A 330 17.17 33.10 13.52
N VAL A 331 17.86 31.99 13.29
CA VAL A 331 19.28 31.85 13.57
C VAL A 331 20.06 32.14 12.30
N SER A 332 21.06 33.01 12.39
CA SER A 332 22.06 33.19 11.33
C SER A 332 22.73 31.84 11.11
N LYS A 333 22.30 31.12 10.06
CA LYS A 333 22.95 29.87 9.67
C LYS A 333 24.40 30.25 9.34
N PRO A 334 25.41 29.64 10.00
CA PRO A 334 26.78 29.88 9.57
C PRO A 334 26.86 29.46 8.11
N LYS A 335 27.30 30.37 7.23
CA LYS A 335 27.42 30.08 5.80
C LYS A 335 28.25 28.80 5.66
N LEU A 336 27.60 27.71 5.27
CA LEU A 336 28.25 26.40 5.17
C LEU A 336 29.43 26.49 4.19
N GLU A 337 29.22 27.25 3.11
CA GLU A 337 30.21 27.58 2.08
C GLU A 337 31.43 28.33 2.64
N GLU A 338 31.22 29.28 3.54
CA GLU A 338 32.30 30.08 4.15
C GLU A 338 33.14 29.23 5.11
N ASN A 339 32.51 28.32 5.86
CA ASN A 339 33.23 27.36 6.71
C ASN A 339 33.98 26.27 5.94
N ILE A 340 33.43 25.83 4.80
CA ILE A 340 34.13 24.90 3.89
C ILE A 340 35.33 25.61 3.27
N MET A 341 35.17 26.83 2.76
CA MET A 341 36.27 27.61 2.19
C MET A 341 37.36 27.93 3.21
N ILE A 342 37.00 28.33 4.43
CA ILE A 342 37.97 28.56 5.51
C ILE A 342 38.69 27.25 5.89
N ARG A 343 37.99 26.10 5.92
CA ARG A 343 38.63 24.80 6.16
C ARG A 343 39.54 24.38 5.00
N CYS A 344 39.14 24.58 3.76
CA CYS A 344 39.96 24.32 2.58
C CYS A 344 41.19 25.21 2.54
N GLN A 345 41.08 26.50 2.87
CA GLN A 345 42.22 27.41 2.98
C GLN A 345 43.17 27.03 4.11
N LYS A 346 42.64 26.64 5.29
CA LYS A 346 43.46 26.13 6.39
C LYS A 346 44.16 24.81 6.03
N LEU A 347 43.47 23.91 5.33
CA LEU A 347 44.05 22.66 4.81
C LEU A 347 45.13 22.95 3.77
N GLN A 348 44.90 23.85 2.81
CA GLN A 348 45.90 24.29 1.83
C GLN A 348 47.11 24.95 2.50
N GLN A 349 46.92 25.77 3.53
CA GLN A 349 48.02 26.36 4.31
C GLN A 349 48.80 25.30 5.10
N SER A 350 48.12 24.31 5.67
CA SER A 350 48.77 23.17 6.34
C SER A 350 49.52 22.29 5.34
N LEU A 351 48.95 22.01 4.17
CA LEU A 351 49.59 21.27 3.08
C LEU A 351 50.81 22.00 2.54
N LYS A 352 50.78 23.34 2.43
CA LYS A 352 51.96 24.15 2.05
C LYS A 352 53.09 24.13 3.09
N ARG A 353 52.79 23.83 4.35
CA ARG A 353 53.79 23.72 5.44
C ARG A 353 54.43 22.34 5.53
N THR A 354 53.76 21.31 5.02
CA THR A 354 54.32 19.96 4.89
C THR A 354 54.97 19.80 3.52
N ASN A 355 56.31 19.78 3.50
CA ASN A 355 57.23 19.40 2.43
C ASN A 355 56.66 19.23 0.99
N PRO A 356 57.13 20.00 -0.01
CA PRO A 356 56.53 20.09 -1.33
C PRO A 356 56.90 18.87 -2.18
N LEU A 357 55.98 17.91 -2.28
CA LEU A 357 55.87 17.09 -3.49
C LEU A 357 54.67 17.64 -4.27
N GLU A 358 54.98 18.16 -5.46
CA GLU A 358 54.09 18.81 -6.40
C GLU A 358 52.78 18.03 -6.60
N LEU A 359 51.70 18.55 -6.04
CA LEU A 359 50.32 18.21 -6.41
C LEU A 359 49.55 19.53 -6.51
N THR A 360 49.87 20.29 -7.56
CA THR A 360 49.11 21.45 -7.98
C THR A 360 47.85 20.97 -8.71
N LEU A 361 46.83 20.56 -7.96
CA LEU A 361 45.48 20.49 -8.52
C LEU A 361 44.98 21.93 -8.62
N ASN A 362 44.63 22.36 -9.83
CA ASN A 362 44.09 23.70 -10.04
C ASN A 362 42.62 23.78 -9.61
N GLU A 363 42.09 25.01 -9.54
CA GLU A 363 40.73 25.28 -9.04
C GLU A 363 39.65 24.54 -9.85
N GLU A 364 39.84 24.36 -11.16
CA GLU A 364 38.94 23.60 -12.02
C GLU A 364 38.97 22.09 -11.72
N GLU A 365 40.13 21.52 -11.41
CA GLU A 365 40.27 20.10 -11.07
C GLU A 365 39.65 19.77 -9.71
N ILE A 366 39.80 20.66 -8.73
CA ILE A 366 39.16 20.52 -7.42
C ILE A 366 37.63 20.57 -7.56
N LEU A 367 37.11 21.50 -8.36
CA LEU A 367 35.67 21.60 -8.61
C LEU A 367 35.12 20.36 -9.32
N ARG A 368 35.84 19.80 -10.29
CA ARG A 368 35.44 18.54 -10.96
C ARG A 368 35.40 17.34 -10.01
N ILE A 369 36.36 17.22 -9.11
CA ILE A 369 36.40 16.12 -8.14
C ILE A 369 35.25 16.26 -7.13
N LEU A 370 34.95 17.48 -6.68
CA LEU A 370 33.82 17.73 -5.78
C LEU A 370 32.47 17.39 -6.43
N ASP A 371 32.29 17.70 -7.72
CA ASP A 371 31.10 17.35 -8.49
C ASP A 371 30.93 15.82 -8.65
N GLN A 372 32.04 15.09 -8.74
CA GLN A 372 32.05 13.63 -8.83
C GLN A 372 31.75 12.91 -7.49
N VAL A 373 32.00 13.57 -6.36
CA VAL A 373 31.82 13.00 -5.01
C VAL A 373 30.46 13.40 -4.41
N CYS A 374 29.86 14.50 -4.86
CA CYS A 374 28.59 15.02 -4.32
C CYS A 374 27.34 14.56 -5.09
N MET A 375 27.48 13.84 -6.22
CA MET A 375 26.40 13.06 -6.87
C MET A 375 26.44 11.61 -6.40
#